data_AF-A0A7C7G7R7-F1
#
_entry.id   AF-A0A7C7G7R7-F1
#
_cell.length_a   1.000
_cell.length_b   1.000
_cell.length_c   1.000
_cell.angle_alpha   90.00
_cell.angle_beta   90.00
_cell.angle_gamma   90.00
#
_symmetry.space_group_name_H-M   'P 1'
#
loop_
_entity.id
_entity.type
_entity.pdbx_description
1 polymer ?
#
loop_
_entity_poly.entity_id
_entity_poly.type
_entity_poly.pdbx_seq_one_letter_code
_entity_poly.pdbx_strand_id
1 'polypeptide(L)' 'WEKEFDIIKPKKNKKGNRLFTQDDVDNFYLIYHLVKKRGHTLEGAKKKLREDKSGTTTNVEMVKSLNKVRDFLIELKKEL' A
#
# COMPACT_ATOMS: atom_id res chain seq x y z
N TRP A 1 -12.20 3.37 -3.84
CA TRP A 1 -10.89 4.06 -3.82
C TRP A 1 -10.48 4.62 -5.18
N GLU A 2 -10.82 3.99 -6.31
CA GLU A 2 -10.57 4.54 -7.68
C GLU A 2 -11.02 6.01 -7.88
N LYS A 3 -12.14 6.43 -7.29
CA LYS A 3 -12.62 7.82 -7.37
C LYS A 3 -11.97 8.78 -6.37
N GLU A 4 -11.29 8.25 -5.37
CA GLU A 4 -10.83 8.99 -4.20
C GLU A 4 -9.33 9.27 -4.25
N PHE A 5 -8.54 8.37 -4.84
CA PHE A 5 -7.09 8.43 -4.83
C PHE A 5 -6.54 8.47 -6.25
N ASP A 6 -5.87 9.56 -6.61
CA ASP A 6 -5.31 9.77 -7.95
C ASP A 6 -4.25 8.72 -8.34
N ILE A 7 -3.66 8.06 -7.35
CA ILE A 7 -2.68 6.97 -7.54
C ILE A 7 -3.33 5.65 -7.99
N ILE A 8 -4.66 5.53 -7.88
CA ILE A 8 -5.40 4.33 -8.30
C ILE A 8 -6.11 4.60 -9.63
N LYS A 9 -5.51 4.14 -10.73
CA LYS A 9 -6.06 4.31 -12.08
C LYS A 9 -6.00 3.00 -12.86
N PRO A 10 -6.82 1.99 -12.49
CA PRO A 10 -6.79 0.69 -13.14
C PRO A 10 -7.22 0.81 -14.60
N LYS A 11 -6.48 0.14 -15.48
CA LYS A 11 -6.94 -0.07 -16.85
C LYS A 11 -8.16 -0.97 -16.85
N LYS A 12 -9.10 -0.73 -17.76
CA LYS A 12 -10.27 -1.58 -17.96
C LYS A 12 -10.11 -2.35 -19.26
N ASN A 13 -10.40 -3.65 -19.24
CA ASN A 13 -10.44 -4.43 -20.46
C ASN A 13 -11.73 -4.14 -21.27
N LYS A 14 -11.87 -4.73 -22.47
CA LYS A 14 -13.07 -4.56 -23.32
C LYS A 14 -14.39 -4.94 -22.64
N LYS A 15 -14.36 -5.77 -21.59
CA LYS A 15 -15.52 -6.20 -20.80
C LYS A 15 -15.76 -5.33 -19.55
N GLY A 16 -14.95 -4.29 -19.33
CA GLY A 16 -15.07 -3.38 -18.19
C GLY A 16 -14.39 -3.85 -16.90
N ASN A 17 -13.73 -5.01 -16.89
CA ASN A 17 -13.03 -5.50 -15.70
C ASN A 17 -11.75 -4.69 -15.46
N ARG A 18 -11.50 -4.34 -14.20
CA ARG A 18 -10.28 -3.67 -13.76
C ARG A 18 -9.10 -4.65 -13.84
N LEU A 19 -8.01 -4.20 -14.46
CA LEU A 19 -6.72 -4.86 -14.46
C LEU A 19 -5.78 -4.06 -13.55
N PHE A 20 -5.11 -4.77 -12.66
CA PHE A 20 -4.21 -4.18 -11.67
C PHE A 20 -2.79 -4.67 -11.89
N THR A 21 -1.82 -3.77 -11.76
CA THR A 21 -0.39 -4.10 -11.71
C THR A 21 0.04 -4.43 -10.28
N GLN A 22 1.28 -4.88 -10.11
CA GLN A 22 1.85 -5.04 -8.77
C GLN A 22 1.92 -3.70 -8.02
N ASP A 23 2.24 -2.61 -8.72
CA ASP A 23 2.26 -1.26 -8.13
C ASP A 23 0.87 -0.83 -7.65
N ASP A 24 -0.20 -1.17 -8.40
CA ASP A 24 -1.58 -0.92 -7.95
C ASP A 24 -1.87 -1.64 -6.63
N VAL A 25 -1.42 -2.89 -6.50
CA VAL A 25 -1.56 -3.69 -5.28
C VAL A 25 -0.79 -3.06 -4.11
N ASP A 26 0.44 -2.64 -4.34
CA ASP A 26 1.27 -1.99 -3.31
C ASP A 26 0.63 -0.64 -2.88
N ASN A 27 0.07 0.12 -3.82
CA ASN A 27 -0.72 1.33 -3.53
C ASN A 27 -1.98 1.02 -2.71
N PHE A 28 -2.68 -0.10 -2.99
CA PHE A 28 -3.82 -0.52 -2.17
C PHE A 28 -3.43 -0.86 -0.74
N TYR A 29 -2.30 -1.55 -0.54
CA TYR A 29 -1.80 -1.86 0.80
C TYR A 29 -1.48 -0.61 1.60
N LEU A 30 -0.90 0.40 0.95
CA LEU A 30 -0.61 1.67 1.58
C LEU A 30 -1.89 2.40 2.02
N ILE A 31 -2.88 2.51 1.13
CA ILE A 31 -4.17 3.12 1.47
C ILE A 31 -4.86 2.34 2.60
N TYR A 32 -4.83 1.01 2.54
CA TYR A 32 -5.38 0.16 3.58
C TYR A 32 -4.70 0.40 4.93
N HIS A 33 -3.37 0.50 4.97
CA HIS A 33 -2.64 0.76 6.20
C HIS A 33 -3.03 2.11 6.81
N LEU A 34 -3.10 3.16 5.99
CA LEU A 34 -3.45 4.50 6.46
C LEU A 34 -4.89 4.54 7.01
N VAL A 35 -5.84 3.95 6.30
CA VAL A 35 -7.27 4.08 6.65
C VAL A 35 -7.71 3.04 7.68
N LYS A 36 -7.27 1.79 7.57
CA LYS A 36 -7.76 0.68 8.41
C LYS A 36 -6.86 0.36 9.58
N LYS A 37 -5.54 0.57 9.47
CA LYS A 37 -4.61 0.30 10.59
C LYS A 37 -4.31 1.55 11.40
N ARG A 38 -4.09 2.71 10.75
CA ARG A 38 -3.82 3.98 11.44
C ARG A 38 -5.05 4.84 11.73
N GLY A 39 -6.20 4.49 11.16
CA GLY A 39 -7.48 5.17 11.44
C GLY A 39 -7.63 6.55 10.80
N HIS A 40 -6.86 6.88 9.75
CA HIS A 40 -7.06 8.13 9.02
C HIS A 40 -8.39 8.10 8.24
N THR A 41 -9.01 9.28 8.10
CA THR A 41 -10.10 9.49 7.13
C THR A 41 -9.57 9.40 5.70
N LEU A 42 -10.45 9.25 4.70
CA LEU A 42 -10.05 9.21 3.29
C LEU A 42 -9.34 10.51 2.88
N GLU A 43 -9.87 11.67 3.25
CA GLU A 43 -9.21 12.98 3.05
C GLU A 43 -7.83 13.04 3.72
N GLY A 44 -7.71 12.57 4.97
CA GLY A 44 -6.45 12.54 5.70
C GLY A 44 -5.41 11.66 5.03
N ALA A 45 -5.80 10.47 4.58
CA ALA A 45 -4.94 9.56 3.83
C ALA A 45 -4.52 10.17 2.48
N LYS A 46 -5.44 10.82 1.74
CA LYS A 46 -5.10 11.53 0.49
C LYS A 46 -4.09 12.65 0.71
N LYS A 47 -4.27 13.45 1.77
CA LYS A 47 -3.35 14.54 2.13
C LYS A 47 -1.97 13.98 2.43
N LYS A 48 -1.90 12.95 3.28
CA LYS A 48 -0.65 12.25 3.60
C LYS A 48 0.02 11.74 2.32
N LEU A 49 -0.68 11.00 1.46
CA LEU A 49 -0.11 10.49 0.21
C LEU A 49 0.40 11.57 -0.75
N ARG A 50 -0.17 12.78 -0.73
CA ARG A 50 0.27 13.90 -1.59
C ARG A 50 1.50 14.61 -1.03
N GLU A 51 1.54 14.84 0.27
CA GLU A 51 2.67 15.47 0.98
C GLU A 51 3.92 14.60 0.93
N ASP A 52 3.71 13.29 0.88
CA ASP A 52 4.73 12.28 1.13
C ASP A 52 5.29 11.72 -0.20
N LYS A 53 4.98 12.35 -1.36
CA LYS A 53 5.43 11.95 -2.72
C LYS A 53 6.96 11.88 -2.89
N SER A 54 7.75 12.50 -2.01
CA SER A 54 9.22 12.37 -2.01
C SER A 54 9.76 11.28 -1.07
N GLY A 55 8.97 10.77 -0.11
CA GLY A 55 9.42 9.81 0.91
C GLY A 55 8.62 8.51 1.01
N THR A 56 7.47 8.40 0.34
CA THR A 56 6.54 7.28 0.49
C THR A 56 7.04 5.98 -0.15
N THR A 57 7.70 6.05 -1.31
CA THR A 57 8.30 4.86 -1.94
C THR A 57 9.33 4.24 -1.00
N THR A 58 10.17 5.07 -0.38
CA THR A 58 11.18 4.65 0.60
C THR A 58 10.55 4.03 1.85
N ASN A 59 9.46 4.61 2.37
CA ASN A 59 8.78 4.10 3.55
C ASN A 59 8.04 2.78 3.29
N VAL A 60 7.44 2.59 2.11
CA VAL A 60 6.77 1.33 1.74
C VAL A 60 7.79 0.22 1.55
N GLU A 61 8.89 0.48 0.85
CA GLU A 61 9.99 -0.48 0.71
C GLU A 61 10.62 -0.82 2.06
N MET A 62 10.77 0.15 2.95
CA MET A 62 11.28 -0.05 4.30
C MET A 62 10.33 -0.87 5.17
N VAL A 63 9.02 -0.63 5.10
CA VAL A 63 8.04 -1.47 5.82
C VAL A 63 8.01 -2.89 5.25
N LYS A 64 8.14 -3.05 3.94
CA LYS A 64 8.21 -4.37 3.28
C LYS A 64 9.48 -5.12 3.69
N SER A 65 10.63 -4.44 3.79
CA SER A 65 11.88 -5.06 4.27
C SER A 65 11.81 -5.41 5.75
N LEU A 66 11.29 -4.52 6.60
CA LEU A 66 11.11 -4.80 8.04
C LEU A 66 10.16 -5.97 8.30
N ASN A 67 9.07 -6.09 7.53
CA ASN A 67 8.19 -7.25 7.63
C ASN A 67 8.88 -8.54 7.21
N LYS A 68 9.69 -8.53 6.13
CA LYS A 68 10.49 -9.70 5.75
C LYS A 68 11.47 -10.13 6.86
N VAL A 69 12.16 -9.17 7.48
CA VAL A 69 13.06 -9.45 8.61
C VAL A 69 12.29 -10.05 9.78
N ARG A 70 11.12 -9.49 10.10
CA ARG A 70 10.26 -10.02 11.16
C ARG A 70 9.82 -11.46 10.88
N ASP A 71 9.34 -11.74 9.67
CA ASP A 71 8.85 -13.07 9.29
C ASP A 71 9.97 -14.11 9.37
N PHE A 72 11.17 -13.77 8.89
CA PHE A 72 12.37 -14.59 9.03
C PHE A 72 12.70 -14.89 10.50
N LEU A 73 12.68 -13.88 11.37
CA LEU A 73 12.93 -14.07 12.81
C LEU A 73 11.88 -14.93 13.49
N ILE A 74 10.61 -14.83 13.07
CA ILE A 74 9.53 -15.68 13.57
C ILE A 74 9.74 -17.13 13.12
N GLU A 75 10.16 -17.35 11.88
CA GLU A 75 10.45 -18.67 11.34
C GLU A 75 11.62 -19.33 12.08
N LEU A 76 12.72 -18.60 12.27
CA LEU A 76 13.87 -19.08 13.03
C LEU A 76 13.52 -19.42 14.49
N LYS A 77 12.61 -18.67 15.11
CA LYS A 77 12.09 -19.00 16.46
C LYS A 77 11.27 -20.29 16.48
N LYS A 78 10.58 -20.66 15.40
CA LYS A 78 9.77 -21.88 15.33
C LYS A 78 10.61 -23.14 15.11
N GLU A 79 11.80 -23.00 14.53
CA GLU A 79 12.75 -24.10 14.33
C GLU A 79 13.64 -24.38 15.57
N LEU A 80 13.49 -23.58 16.63
CA LEU A 80 14.06 -23.78 17.97
C LEU A 80 13.03 -24.38 18.92
#